data_AF-A0A1I3QX14-F1
#
_entry.id   AF-A0A1I3QX14-F1
#
_cell.length_a   1.000
_cell.length_b   1.000
_cell.length_c   1.000
_cell.angle_alpha   90.00
_cell.angle_beta   90.00
_cell.angle_gamma   90.00
#
_symmetry.space_group_name_H-M   'P 1'
#
loop_
_entity.id
_entity.type
_entity.pdbx_description
1 polymer ?
#
loop_
_entity_poly.entity_id
_entity_poly.type
_entity_poly.pdbx_seq_one_letter_code
_entity_poly.pdbx_strand_id
1 'polypeptide(L)' 'MKKYILSGLISGLVFALIMAGWDYYKELPFSVIKFIAHLVLFAALNGYLTYRRDHKKLNK' A
#
# COMPACT_ATOMS: atom_id res chain seq x y z
N MET A 1 7.83 -10.23 -12.48
CA MET A 1 7.15 -9.00 -11.98
C MET A 1 8.20 -8.01 -11.52
N LYS A 2 8.05 -6.72 -11.82
CA LYS A 2 9.06 -5.71 -11.42
C LYS A 2 8.98 -5.48 -9.90
N LYS A 3 10.11 -5.51 -9.19
CA LYS A 3 10.22 -5.48 -7.71
C LYS A 3 9.40 -4.36 -7.05
N TYR A 4 9.29 -3.20 -7.68
CA TYR A 4 8.52 -2.06 -7.18
C TYR A 4 7.00 -2.29 -7.14
N ILE A 5 6.44 -3.09 -8.08
CA ILE A 5 5.01 -3.42 -8.08
C ILE A 5 4.71 -4.34 -6.90
N LEU A 6 5.56 -5.35 -6.69
CA LEU A 6 5.40 -6.30 -5.59
C LEU A 6 5.56 -5.62 -4.23
N SER A 7 6.57 -4.74 -4.09
CA SER A 7 6.79 -3.95 -2.88
C SER A 7 5.62 -3.01 -2.59
N GLY A 8 5.10 -2.30 -3.61
CA GLY A 8 3.91 -1.48 -3.48
C GLY A 8 2.70 -2.29 -3.02
N LEU A 9 2.38 -3.39 -3.70
CA LEU A 9 1.22 -4.22 -3.39
C LEU A 9 1.27 -4.78 -1.95
N ILE A 10 2.43 -5.30 -1.52
CA ILE A 10 2.62 -5.81 -0.16
C ILE A 10 2.41 -4.69 0.87
N SER A 11 3.00 -3.51 0.65
CA SER A 11 2.85 -2.38 1.57
C SER A 11 1.40 -1.90 1.68
N GLY A 12 0.68 -1.85 0.56
CA GLY A 12 -0.74 -1.48 0.53
C GLY A 12 -1.63 -2.51 1.22
N LEU A 13 -1.36 -3.80 0.99
CA LEU A 13 -2.08 -4.90 1.63
C LEU A 13 -1.90 -4.87 3.16
N VAL A 14 -0.65 -4.76 3.63
CA VAL A 14 -0.34 -4.70 5.07
C VAL A 14 -1.04 -3.51 5.72
N PHE A 15 -0.98 -2.32 5.10
CA PHE A 15 -1.63 -1.14 5.64
C PHE A 15 -3.15 -1.28 5.71
N ALA A 16 -3.76 -1.78 4.62
CA ALA A 16 -5.21 -1.98 4.57
C ALA A 16 -5.69 -3.02 5.60
N LEU A 17 -4.92 -4.09 5.84
CA LEU A 17 -5.22 -5.09 6.87
C LEU A 17 -5.13 -4.51 8.29
N ILE A 18 -4.11 -3.70 8.58
CA ILE A 18 -4.00 -3.01 9.87
C ILE A 18 -5.21 -2.10 10.09
N MET A 19 -5.63 -1.36 9.05
CA MET A 19 -6.76 -0.45 9.16
C MET A 19 -8.10 -1.18 9.29
N ALA A 20 -8.26 -2.33 8.64
CA ALA A 20 -9.41 -3.20 8.85
C ALA A 20 -9.45 -3.76 10.29
N GLY A 21 -8.30 -4.17 10.83
CA GLY A 21 -8.19 -4.59 12.23
C GLY A 21 -8.48 -3.46 13.21
N TRP A 22 -8.10 -2.22 12.86
CA TRP A 22 -8.41 -1.03 13.65
C TRP A 22 -9.90 -0.70 13.65
N ASP A 23 -10.55 -0.75 12.49
CA ASP A 23 -12.00 -0.57 12.37
C ASP A 23 -12.76 -1.62 13.20
N TYR A 24 -12.30 -2.88 13.19
CA TYR A 24 -12.83 -3.94 14.05
C TYR A 24 -12.69 -3.60 15.54
N TYR A 25 -11.51 -3.14 15.98
CA TYR A 25 -11.26 -2.73 17.36
C TYR A 25 -12.13 -1.54 17.80
N LYS A 26 -12.47 -0.64 16.88
CA LYS A 26 -13.29 0.56 17.13
C LYS A 26 -14.80 0.32 16.94
N GLU A 27 -15.22 -0.92 16.72
CA GLU A 27 -16.61 -1.28 16.43
C GLU A 27 -17.20 -0.49 15.23
N LEU A 28 -16.33 -0.04 14.32
CA LEU A 28 -16.74 0.67 13.12
C LEU A 28 -17.18 -0.35 12.05
N PRO A 29 -18.22 -0.03 11.26
CA PRO A 29 -18.64 -0.92 10.19
C PRO A 29 -17.52 -1.03 9.14
N PHE A 30 -17.10 -2.26 8.86
CA PHE A 30 -16.12 -2.54 7.82
C PHE A 30 -16.63 -2.05 6.47
N SER A 31 -15.83 -1.20 5.82
CA SER A 31 -16.13 -0.69 4.48
C SER A 31 -15.11 -1.21 3.47
N VAL A 32 -15.58 -2.05 2.55
CA VAL A 32 -14.77 -2.59 1.44
C VAL A 32 -14.16 -1.46 0.61
N ILE A 33 -14.91 -0.37 0.39
CA ILE A 33 -14.44 0.80 -0.37
C ILE A 33 -13.27 1.46 0.34
N LYS A 34 -13.36 1.67 1.66
CA LYS A 34 -12.24 2.21 2.45
C LYS A 34 -11.03 1.28 2.39
N PHE A 35 -11.24 -0.03 2.50
CA PHE A 35 -10.14 -1.01 2.41
C PHE A 35 -9.42 -0.93 1.05
N ILE A 36 -10.17 -0.96 -0.06
CA ILE A 36 -9.61 -0.87 -1.41
C ILE A 36 -8.91 0.49 -1.62
N ALA A 37 -9.49 1.59 -1.12
CA ALA A 37 -8.88 2.90 -1.21
C ALA A 37 -7.52 2.95 -0.50
N HIS A 38 -7.41 2.44 0.72
CA HIS A 38 -6.14 2.35 1.44
C HIS A 38 -5.14 1.46 0.69
N LEU A 39 -5.56 0.30 0.21
CA LEU A 39 -4.70 -0.61 -0.53
C LEU A 39 -4.15 0.03 -1.80
N VAL A 40 -5.00 0.65 -2.62
CA VAL A 40 -4.62 1.26 -3.88
C VAL A 40 -3.74 2.50 -3.65
N LEU A 41 -4.10 3.38 -2.71
CA LEU A 41 -3.31 4.57 -2.41
C LEU A 41 -1.92 4.21 -1.92
N PHE A 42 -1.82 3.32 -0.92
CA PHE A 42 -0.53 2.92 -0.38
C PHE A 42 0.28 2.09 -1.37
N ALA A 43 -0.34 1.23 -2.17
CA ALA A 43 0.37 0.49 -3.21
C ALA A 43 0.91 1.39 -4.31
N ALA A 44 0.11 2.36 -4.78
CA ALA A 44 0.52 3.31 -5.81
C ALA A 44 1.63 4.25 -5.30
N LEU A 45 1.47 4.84 -4.10
CA LEU A 45 2.46 5.75 -3.53
C LEU A 45 3.79 5.04 -3.26
N ASN A 46 3.77 3.91 -2.55
CA ASN A 46 5.00 3.17 -2.25
C ASN A 46 5.63 2.54 -3.50
N GLY A 47 4.81 2.05 -4.43
CA GLY A 47 5.29 1.55 -5.73
C GLY A 47 5.99 2.65 -6.53
N TYR A 48 5.40 3.85 -6.61
CA TYR A 48 5.99 4.99 -7.30
C TYR A 48 7.27 5.49 -6.62
N LEU A 49 7.26 5.62 -5.29
CA LEU A 49 8.43 6.02 -4.50
C LEU A 49 9.60 5.04 -4.68
N THR A 50 9.30 3.74 -4.69
CA THR A 50 10.29 2.68 -4.91
C THR A 50 10.85 2.73 -6.33
N TYR A 51 9.98 2.89 -7.33
CA TYR A 51 10.39 3.09 -8.72
C TYR A 51 11.34 4.29 -8.88
N ARG A 52 10.99 5.44 -8.29
CA ARG A 52 11.82 6.65 -8.34
C ARG A 52 13.15 6.46 -7.60
N ARG A 53 13.17 5.74 -6.47
CA ARG A 53 14.40 5.42 -5.73
C ARG A 53 15.34 4.53 -6.53
N ASP A 54 14.81 3.47 -7.16
CA ASP A 54 15.61 2.56 -7.97
C ASP A 54 16.17 3.28 -9.21
N HIS A 55 15.38 4.13 -9.86
CA HIS A 55 15.88 4.96 -10.96
C HIS A 55 16.93 5.99 -10.53
N LYS A 56 16.83 6.56 -9.32
CA LYS A 56 17.88 7.44 -8.77
C LYS A 56 19.15 6.68 -8.39
N LYS A 57 19.05 5.40 -7.99
CA LYS A 57 20.20 4.54 -7.70
C LYS A 57 20.96 4.09 -8.94
N LEU A 58 20.28 3.98 -10.10
CA LEU A 58 20.93 3.62 -11.37
C LEU A 58 21.72 4.79 -12.01
N ASN A 59 21.45 6.02 -11.59
CA ASN A 59 22.07 7.24 -12.15
C ASN A 59 23.16 7.83 -11.24
N LYS A 60 23.67 7.05 -10.30
CA LYS A 60 24.72 7.41 -9.33
C LYS A 60 25.74 6.29 -9.27
#